data_AF-A0A377A0V4-F1
#
_entry.id   AF-A0A377A0V4-F1
#
_cell.length_a   1.000
_cell.length_b   1.000
_cell.length_c   1.000
_cell.angle_alpha   90.00
_cell.angle_beta   90.00
_cell.angle_gamma   90.00
#
_symmetry.space_group_name_H-M   'P 1'
#
loop_
_entity.id
_entity.type
_entity.pdbx_description
1 polymer ?
#
loop_
_entity_poly.entity_id
_entity_poly.type
_entity_poly.pdbx_seq_one_letter_code
_entity_poly.pdbx_strand_id
1 'polypeptide(L)'
;MGTGGLLDFNSGYYSNIIGVEGGAYYVYKLGARADMSTRWYLDGDKSFGFALGAVKIKPSENSLLKLGRFGTDYSYGSLPYRIPLMAGSSQRTLPTVSEGALGYWALTPNIDLWGMWRSRVFLWTDSTTGIRDEGVYNSQTGKYDKHRARSFLAASWHDDTSRYSLGHRYRKMFPIRYKVFSRKAYRSTRIIR
;
A
#
# COMPACT_ATOMS: atom_id res chain seq x y z
N MET A 1 22.05 8.34 11.48
CA MET A 1 20.94 7.38 11.68
C MET A 1 19.62 8.16 11.55
N GLY A 2 18.46 7.53 11.40
CA GLY A 2 17.18 8.25 11.36
C GLY A 2 16.21 7.60 12.33
N THR A 3 15.52 8.40 13.13
CA THR A 3 14.47 7.91 14.05
C THR A 3 13.14 8.40 13.53
N GLY A 4 12.19 7.47 13.38
CA GLY A 4 10.84 7.76 12.95
C GLY A 4 9.85 7.54 14.07
N GLY A 5 8.85 8.42 14.15
CA GLY A 5 7.62 8.22 14.91
C GLY A 5 6.52 7.73 13.98
N LEU A 6 5.80 6.71 14.43
CA LEU A 6 4.63 6.18 13.75
C LEU A 6 3.47 6.25 14.73
N LEU A 7 2.40 6.93 14.30
CA LEU A 7 1.12 6.92 14.98
C LEU A 7 0.11 6.27 14.03
N ASP A 8 -0.41 5.12 14.42
CA ASP A 8 -1.49 4.45 13.71
C ASP A 8 -2.70 4.39 14.64
N PHE A 9 -3.81 4.93 14.16
CA PHE A 9 -5.12 4.86 14.76
C PHE A 9 -6.01 3.99 13.89
N ASN A 10 -6.61 2.97 14.50
CA ASN A 10 -7.53 2.08 13.83
C ASN A 10 -8.76 1.94 14.73
N SER A 11 -9.90 2.49 14.29
CA SER A 11 -11.14 2.34 15.03
C SER A 11 -11.73 0.94 14.85
N GLY A 12 -12.41 0.46 15.88
CA GLY A 12 -13.39 -0.61 15.73
C GLY A 12 -14.49 -0.23 14.74
N TYR A 13 -15.26 -1.23 14.31
CA TYR A 13 -16.40 -1.00 13.42
C TYR A 13 -17.62 -0.57 14.24
N TYR A 14 -18.11 0.64 13.99
CA TYR A 14 -19.42 1.08 14.43
C TYR A 14 -20.51 0.30 13.70
N SER A 15 -21.45 -0.28 14.47
CA SER A 15 -22.54 -1.12 13.96
C SER A 15 -22.07 -2.29 13.09
N ASN A 16 -20.84 -2.80 13.29
CA ASN A 16 -20.18 -3.82 12.47
C ASN A 16 -19.98 -3.47 10.99
N ILE A 17 -20.27 -2.23 10.57
CA ILE A 17 -20.28 -1.83 9.15
C ILE A 17 -19.25 -0.75 8.86
N ILE A 18 -19.12 0.30 9.68
CA ILE A 18 -18.26 1.45 9.34
C ILE A 18 -17.18 1.64 10.39
N GLY A 19 -15.93 1.77 9.98
CA GLY A 19 -14.81 2.17 10.82
C GLY A 19 -13.94 3.19 10.11
N VAL A 20 -13.00 3.77 10.82
CA VAL A 20 -12.02 4.71 10.28
C VAL A 20 -10.62 4.25 10.67
N GLU A 21 -9.68 4.45 9.76
CA GLU A 21 -8.26 4.32 10.02
C GLU A 21 -7.60 5.67 9.73
N GLY A 22 -6.63 6.04 10.54
CA GLY A 22 -5.88 7.27 10.41
C GLY A 22 -4.47 7.03 10.92
N GLY A 23 -3.50 7.73 10.37
CA GLY A 23 -2.13 7.57 10.83
C GLY A 23 -1.26 8.69 10.34
N ALA A 24 -0.18 8.94 11.07
CA ALA A 24 0.82 9.92 10.70
C ALA A 24 2.19 9.30 10.86
N TYR A 25 2.97 9.41 9.80
CA TYR A 25 4.33 8.90 9.75
C TYR A 25 5.26 10.08 9.64
N TYR A 26 6.24 10.13 10.52
CA TYR A 26 7.23 11.22 10.52
C TYR A 26 8.61 10.65 10.81
N VAL A 27 9.59 10.97 9.96
CA VAL A 27 10.97 10.53 10.12
C VAL A 27 11.88 11.74 10.25
N TYR A 28 12.69 11.73 11.30
CA TYR A 28 13.68 12.75 11.60
C TYR A 28 15.12 12.22 11.40
N LYS A 29 15.99 13.04 10.80
CA LYS A 29 17.41 12.71 10.61
C LYS A 29 18.18 12.93 11.91
N LEU A 30 18.62 11.86 12.57
CA LEU A 30 19.56 11.96 13.68
C LEU A 30 20.99 12.03 13.15
N GLY A 31 21.57 13.22 13.19
CA GLY A 31 23.00 13.51 13.10
C GLY A 31 23.75 12.70 12.04
N ALA A 32 23.85 13.24 10.83
CA ALA A 32 24.93 12.89 9.92
C ALA A 32 25.71 14.18 9.65
N ARG A 33 27.03 14.15 9.84
CA ARG A 33 27.92 15.20 9.31
C ARG A 33 27.60 15.40 7.83
N ALA A 34 27.64 16.64 7.37
CA ALA A 34 27.16 17.07 6.06
C ALA A 34 27.83 16.33 4.87
N ASP A 35 28.93 15.64 5.11
CA ASP A 35 29.75 14.91 4.14
C ASP A 35 29.62 13.38 4.22
N MET A 36 28.99 12.81 5.25
CA MET A 36 28.98 11.36 5.50
C MET A 36 27.60 10.83 5.89
N SER A 37 26.64 10.91 4.96
CA SER A 37 25.46 10.06 5.01
C SER A 37 25.57 8.96 3.97
N THR A 38 25.92 7.75 4.39
CA THR A 38 25.85 6.51 3.58
C THR A 38 24.41 6.13 3.20
N ARG A 39 23.44 7.02 3.44
CA ARG A 39 22.01 6.86 3.21
C ARG A 39 21.51 8.07 2.43
N TRP A 40 21.71 8.03 1.11
CA TRP A 40 21.38 9.10 0.17
C TRP A 40 19.94 9.65 0.30
N TYR A 41 18.96 8.89 0.78
CA TYR A 41 17.52 9.25 0.81
C TYR A 41 17.09 10.41 1.75
N LEU A 42 18.04 11.12 2.37
CA LEU A 42 17.86 12.26 3.28
C LEU A 42 18.76 13.45 2.88
N ASP A 43 19.14 13.53 1.61
CA ASP A 43 20.06 14.52 1.07
C ASP A 43 19.31 15.80 0.65
N GLY A 44 19.22 16.77 1.57
CA GLY A 44 18.53 18.05 1.36
C GLY A 44 17.37 18.31 2.33
N ASP A 45 16.71 17.25 2.83
CA ASP A 45 15.58 17.36 3.75
C ASP A 45 15.94 16.98 5.20
N LYS A 46 15.61 17.85 6.16
CA LYS A 46 15.83 17.62 7.61
C LYS A 46 14.86 16.58 8.20
N SER A 47 13.68 16.44 7.60
CA SER A 47 12.61 15.53 8.01
C SER A 47 11.58 15.36 6.91
N PHE A 48 10.91 14.21 6.85
CA PHE A 48 9.76 14.01 5.95
C PHE A 48 8.69 13.16 6.63
N GLY A 49 7.43 13.37 6.25
CA GLY A 49 6.30 12.64 6.79
C GLY A 49 5.03 12.76 5.96
N PHE A 50 4.14 11.79 6.08
CA PHE A 50 2.81 11.83 5.47
C PHE A 50 1.75 11.36 6.45
N ALA A 51 0.54 11.88 6.27
CA ALA A 51 -0.65 11.41 6.95
C ALA A 51 -1.49 10.51 6.02
N LEU A 52 -2.03 9.45 6.60
CA LEU A 52 -3.03 8.57 6.01
C LEU A 52 -4.35 8.68 6.76
N GLY A 53 -5.42 8.33 6.07
CA GLY A 53 -6.79 8.50 6.54
C GLY A 53 -7.72 7.79 5.56
N ALA A 54 -8.39 6.75 6.02
CA ALA A 54 -9.33 6.00 5.22
C ALA A 54 -10.56 5.58 6.02
N VAL A 55 -11.70 5.55 5.35
CA VAL A 55 -12.94 4.97 5.86
C VAL A 55 -12.95 3.51 5.47
N LYS A 56 -13.18 2.63 6.44
CA LYS A 56 -13.36 1.20 6.25
C LYS A 56 -14.84 0.88 6.31
N ILE A 57 -15.36 0.20 5.30
CA ILE A 57 -16.73 -0.27 5.23
C ILE A 57 -16.67 -1.79 5.14
N LYS A 58 -17.38 -2.48 6.02
CA LYS A 58 -17.49 -3.94 6.08
C LYS A 58 -18.97 -4.31 5.86
N PRO A 59 -19.44 -4.43 4.61
CA PRO A 59 -20.83 -4.77 4.33
C PRO A 59 -21.22 -6.17 4.83
N SER A 60 -20.26 -7.09 4.90
CA SER A 60 -20.45 -8.46 5.39
C SER A 60 -19.15 -9.02 5.98
N GLU A 61 -19.23 -10.17 6.64
CA GLU A 61 -18.03 -10.89 7.14
C GLU A 61 -17.01 -11.24 6.04
N ASN A 62 -17.47 -11.34 4.79
CA ASN A 62 -16.66 -11.74 3.65
C ASN A 62 -16.21 -10.56 2.77
N SER A 63 -16.59 -9.32 3.09
CA SER A 63 -16.30 -8.17 2.25
C SER A 63 -15.79 -6.97 3.04
N LEU A 64 -14.80 -6.28 2.45
CA LEU A 64 -14.22 -5.07 3.02
C LEU A 64 -13.95 -4.07 1.90
N LEU A 65 -14.31 -2.82 2.14
CA LEU A 65 -14.00 -1.70 1.28
C LEU A 65 -13.26 -0.64 2.11
N LYS A 66 -12.16 -0.11 1.58
CA LYS A 66 -11.43 1.03 2.15
C LYS A 66 -11.44 2.17 1.16
N LEU A 67 -11.74 3.38 1.61
CA LEU A 67 -11.80 4.59 0.80
C LEU A 67 -10.92 5.67 1.45
N GLY A 68 -10.02 6.27 0.69
CA GLY A 68 -9.10 7.31 1.16
C GLY A 68 -7.64 6.91 0.99
N ARG A 69 -6.79 7.27 1.96
CA ARG A 69 -5.37 6.89 2.02
C ARG A 69 -5.20 5.69 2.94
N PHE A 70 -4.85 4.56 2.37
CA PHE A 70 -4.68 3.29 3.08
C PHE A 70 -3.31 2.66 2.78
N GLY A 71 -2.80 1.89 3.72
CA GLY A 71 -1.58 1.12 3.54
C GLY A 71 -1.76 0.03 2.48
N THR A 72 -0.79 -0.10 1.58
CA THR A 72 -0.73 -1.15 0.55
C THR A 72 0.55 -1.97 0.65
N ASP A 73 1.14 -1.98 1.84
CA ASP A 73 2.40 -2.64 2.14
C ASP A 73 2.15 -3.96 2.87
N TYR A 74 2.59 -5.08 2.29
CA TYR A 74 2.45 -6.38 2.96
C TYR A 74 3.54 -6.63 4.00
N SER A 75 4.68 -5.94 3.92
CA SER A 75 5.80 -6.09 4.86
C SER A 75 5.54 -5.30 6.16
N TYR A 76 4.78 -4.20 6.08
CA TYR A 76 4.30 -3.44 7.24
C TYR A 76 2.95 -3.96 7.79
N GLY A 77 2.39 -5.04 7.23
CA GLY A 77 1.16 -5.66 7.72
C GLY A 77 -0.14 -4.96 7.30
N SER A 78 -0.09 -3.96 6.41
CA SER A 78 -1.30 -3.29 5.90
C SER A 78 -2.11 -4.18 4.95
N LEU A 79 -1.46 -5.16 4.31
CA LEU A 79 -2.09 -6.21 3.52
C LEU A 79 -1.76 -7.58 4.14
N PRO A 80 -2.73 -8.52 4.20
CA PRO A 80 -2.53 -9.82 4.85
C PRO A 80 -1.50 -10.70 4.13
N TYR A 81 -1.26 -10.45 2.85
CA TYR A 81 -0.24 -11.10 2.04
C TYR A 81 0.09 -10.23 0.81
N ARG A 82 1.09 -10.64 0.06
CA ARG A 82 1.49 -9.95 -1.16
C ARG A 82 0.47 -10.18 -2.29
N ILE A 83 -0.43 -9.22 -2.49
CA ILE A 83 -1.36 -9.19 -3.63
C ILE A 83 -0.62 -8.68 -4.88
N PRO A 84 -0.63 -9.41 -6.01
CA PRO A 84 0.09 -8.98 -7.21
C PRO A 84 -0.37 -7.60 -7.69
N LEU A 85 0.59 -6.77 -8.11
CA LEU A 85 0.39 -5.42 -8.67
C LEU A 85 -0.20 -4.36 -7.72
N MET A 86 -0.82 -4.77 -6.61
CA MET A 86 -1.35 -3.87 -5.58
C MET A 86 -0.37 -3.69 -4.41
N ALA A 87 0.29 -4.79 -4.00
CA ALA A 87 1.17 -4.77 -2.83
C ALA A 87 2.54 -4.15 -3.13
N GLY A 88 2.89 -3.13 -2.34
CA GLY A 88 4.25 -2.64 -2.18
C GLY A 88 5.06 -3.53 -1.24
N SER A 89 6.38 -3.44 -1.35
CA SER A 89 7.32 -4.02 -0.41
C SER A 89 8.25 -2.90 0.02
N SER A 90 7.98 -2.26 1.16
CA SER A 90 8.91 -1.27 1.68
C SER A 90 9.96 -1.98 2.51
N GLN A 91 11.18 -2.04 1.98
CA GLN A 91 12.38 -2.44 2.71
C GLN A 91 12.95 -1.29 3.56
N ARG A 92 12.21 -0.17 3.71
CA ARG A 92 12.67 1.10 4.29
C ARG A 92 11.70 1.64 5.33
N THR A 93 12.05 2.77 5.95
CA THR A 93 11.47 3.35 7.19
C THR A 93 10.02 3.84 7.10
N LEU A 94 9.37 3.79 5.93
CA LEU A 94 7.97 4.21 5.74
C LEU A 94 7.22 3.17 4.90
N PRO A 95 5.93 2.90 5.21
CA PRO A 95 5.11 2.00 4.41
C PRO A 95 4.72 2.63 3.07
N THR A 96 4.38 1.77 2.10
CA THR A 96 3.76 2.22 0.85
C THR A 96 2.27 2.50 1.06
N VAL A 97 1.85 3.75 0.90
CA VAL A 97 0.45 4.18 1.03
C VAL A 97 -0.16 4.47 -0.34
N SER A 98 -1.43 4.10 -0.52
CA SER A 98 -2.19 4.34 -1.75
C SER A 98 -3.41 5.23 -1.46
N GLU A 99 -3.71 6.16 -2.36
CA GLU A 99 -4.93 6.99 -2.30
C GLU A 99 -5.96 6.51 -3.34
N GLY A 100 -7.15 6.14 -2.88
CA GLY A 100 -8.26 5.75 -3.73
C GLY A 100 -9.25 4.83 -3.02
N ALA A 101 -9.57 3.70 -3.64
CA ALA A 101 -10.47 2.67 -3.12
C ALA A 101 -9.82 1.28 -3.19
N LEU A 102 -9.95 0.48 -2.14
CA LEU A 102 -9.53 -0.92 -2.08
C LEU A 102 -10.69 -1.79 -1.61
N GLY A 103 -11.12 -2.71 -2.45
CA GLY A 103 -12.12 -3.73 -2.15
C GLY A 103 -11.49 -5.10 -2.00
N TYR A 104 -12.04 -5.85 -1.05
CA TYR A 104 -11.77 -7.26 -0.79
C TYR A 104 -13.09 -8.02 -0.73
N TRP A 105 -13.11 -9.20 -1.33
CA TRP A 105 -14.22 -10.13 -1.22
C TRP A 105 -13.70 -11.56 -1.17
N ALA A 106 -13.94 -12.26 -0.05
CA ALA A 106 -13.81 -13.71 0.03
C ALA A 106 -14.98 -14.35 -0.72
N LEU A 107 -14.75 -14.78 -1.96
CA LEU A 107 -15.76 -15.44 -2.78
C LEU A 107 -16.09 -16.83 -2.23
N THR A 108 -15.05 -17.55 -1.78
CA THR A 108 -15.15 -18.83 -1.06
C THR A 108 -14.10 -18.84 0.06
N PRO A 109 -14.11 -19.81 0.99
CA PRO A 109 -13.05 -19.95 2.01
C PRO A 109 -11.63 -20.08 1.43
N ASN A 110 -11.50 -20.40 0.15
CA ASN A 110 -10.24 -20.63 -0.56
C ASN A 110 -9.98 -19.61 -1.68
N ILE A 111 -10.93 -18.72 -2.00
CA ILE A 111 -10.81 -17.77 -3.12
C ILE A 111 -11.07 -16.35 -2.63
N ASP A 112 -10.03 -15.53 -2.73
CA ASP A 112 -10.03 -14.11 -2.42
C ASP A 112 -10.03 -13.29 -3.72
N LEU A 113 -10.96 -12.34 -3.84
CA LEU A 113 -10.98 -11.32 -4.88
C LEU A 113 -10.58 -9.97 -4.30
N TRP A 114 -9.76 -9.25 -5.05
CA TRP A 114 -9.30 -7.91 -4.71
C TRP A 114 -9.55 -6.98 -5.88
N GLY A 115 -10.08 -5.80 -5.58
CA GLY A 115 -10.19 -4.70 -6.51
C GLY A 115 -9.53 -3.48 -5.92
N MET A 116 -8.76 -2.74 -6.71
CA MET A 116 -8.20 -1.47 -6.25
C MET A 116 -8.33 -0.44 -7.35
N TRP A 117 -8.77 0.75 -6.98
CA TRP A 117 -8.75 1.92 -7.81
C TRP A 117 -7.87 2.96 -7.12
N ARG A 118 -6.82 3.42 -7.79
CA ARG A 118 -5.81 4.29 -7.17
C ARG A 118 -5.38 5.39 -8.11
N SER A 119 -5.42 6.64 -7.64
CA SER A 119 -4.85 7.80 -8.33
C SER A 119 -3.38 7.98 -7.93
N ARG A 120 -3.09 8.03 -6.62
CA ARG A 120 -1.78 8.34 -6.07
C ARG A 120 -1.19 7.21 -5.25
N VAL A 121 0.12 7.09 -5.26
CA VAL A 121 0.89 6.23 -4.37
C VAL A 121 1.98 7.06 -3.72
N PHE A 122 2.09 6.94 -2.40
CA PHE A 122 3.14 7.52 -1.60
C PHE A 122 4.17 6.43 -1.35
N LEU A 123 5.31 6.57 -1.99
CA LEU A 123 6.44 5.65 -1.87
C LEU A 123 7.50 6.25 -0.95
N TRP A 124 8.36 5.37 -0.43
CA TRP A 124 9.54 5.73 0.34
C TRP A 124 10.44 6.70 -0.44
N THR A 125 11.25 7.46 0.30
CA THR A 125 11.87 8.68 -0.20
C THR A 125 13.02 8.47 -1.18
N ASP A 126 13.07 9.34 -2.18
CA ASP A 126 14.27 9.57 -3.00
C ASP A 126 15.04 10.76 -2.39
N SER A 127 16.37 10.70 -2.47
CA SER A 127 17.28 11.71 -1.91
C SER A 127 16.89 13.13 -2.28
N THR A 128 16.42 13.31 -3.51
CA THR A 128 16.25 14.62 -4.14
C THR A 128 14.83 15.18 -4.03
N THR A 129 13.84 14.39 -3.58
CA THR A 129 12.41 14.76 -3.66
C THR A 129 11.60 14.54 -2.38
N GLY A 130 12.22 13.99 -1.33
CA GLY A 130 11.48 13.59 -0.13
C GLY A 130 10.47 12.48 -0.44
N ILE A 131 9.24 12.60 0.05
CA ILE A 131 8.17 11.60 -0.20
C ILE A 131 7.75 11.62 -1.66
N ARG A 132 7.87 10.47 -2.32
CA ARG A 132 7.40 10.29 -3.69
C ARG A 132 5.90 10.14 -3.71
N ASP A 133 5.22 11.27 -3.93
CA ASP A 133 3.79 11.35 -4.21
C ASP A 133 3.55 11.19 -5.72
N GLU A 134 3.36 9.94 -6.15
CA GLU A 134 3.31 9.59 -7.55
C GLU A 134 1.90 9.27 -8.04
N GLY A 135 1.52 9.96 -9.12
CA GLY A 135 0.37 9.63 -9.92
C GLY A 135 0.66 8.61 -11.02
N VAL A 136 -0.05 8.72 -12.14
CA VAL A 136 0.22 7.98 -13.37
C VAL A 136 1.23 8.74 -14.21
N TYR A 137 2.37 8.11 -14.52
CA TYR A 137 3.33 8.71 -15.46
C TYR A 137 2.69 8.97 -16.82
N ASN A 138 2.75 10.23 -17.26
CA ASN A 138 2.33 10.67 -18.58
C ASN A 138 3.58 10.83 -19.46
N SER A 139 3.71 9.96 -20.47
CA SER A 139 4.85 10.00 -21.39
C SER A 139 4.85 11.20 -22.33
N GLN A 140 3.72 11.89 -22.50
CA GLN A 140 3.64 13.08 -23.35
C GLN A 140 4.18 14.33 -22.64
N THR A 141 3.97 14.44 -21.33
CA THR A 141 4.39 15.61 -20.54
C THR A 141 5.64 15.34 -19.68
N GLY A 142 6.08 14.08 -19.59
CA GLY A 142 7.17 13.65 -18.70
C GLY A 142 6.84 13.76 -17.21
N LYS A 143 5.58 14.07 -16.85
CA LYS A 143 5.14 14.33 -15.47
C LYS A 143 4.18 13.25 -14.96
N TYR A 144 4.10 13.10 -13.65
CA TYR A 144 3.11 12.24 -13.01
C TYR A 144 1.77 12.97 -12.86
N ASP A 145 0.71 12.38 -13.40
CA ASP A 145 -0.66 12.85 -13.25
C ASP A 145 -1.29 12.25 -12.00
N LYS A 146 -1.49 13.10 -10.99
CA LYS A 146 -2.01 12.72 -9.66
C LYS A 146 -3.52 12.53 -9.63
N HIS A 147 -4.25 12.91 -10.68
CA HIS A 147 -5.71 12.78 -10.75
C HIS A 147 -6.14 11.60 -11.63
N ARG A 148 -5.22 11.11 -12.47
CA ARG A 148 -5.49 9.94 -13.31
C ARG A 148 -5.43 8.64 -12.53
N ALA A 149 -6.53 7.91 -12.55
CA ALA A 149 -6.64 6.65 -11.84
C ALA A 149 -6.11 5.43 -12.61
N ARG A 150 -5.74 4.40 -11.84
CA ARG A 150 -5.43 3.05 -12.30
C ARG A 150 -6.33 2.07 -11.59
N SER A 151 -6.84 1.10 -12.35
CA SER A 151 -7.63 0.00 -11.80
C SER A 151 -6.82 -1.28 -11.78
N PHE A 152 -6.95 -2.02 -10.70
CA PHE A 152 -6.27 -3.27 -10.43
C PHE A 152 -7.34 -4.27 -10.03
N LEU A 153 -7.19 -5.50 -10.53
CA LEU A 153 -8.00 -6.64 -10.12
C LEU A 153 -7.03 -7.77 -9.83
N ALA A 154 -7.25 -8.47 -8.72
CA ALA A 154 -6.48 -9.65 -8.41
C ALA A 154 -7.38 -10.73 -7.83
N ALA A 155 -7.10 -11.98 -8.19
CA ALA A 155 -7.70 -13.16 -7.60
C ALA A 155 -6.60 -13.96 -6.93
N SER A 156 -6.89 -14.54 -5.77
CA SER A 156 -5.99 -15.45 -5.09
C SER A 156 -6.76 -16.70 -4.67
N TRP A 157 -6.27 -17.85 -5.10
CA TRP A 157 -6.67 -19.12 -4.52
C TRP A 157 -5.68 -19.49 -3.41
N HIS A 158 -6.16 -20.12 -2.35
CA HIS A 158 -5.33 -20.63 -1.27
C HIS A 158 -5.91 -21.85 -0.58
N ASP A 159 -5.03 -22.69 -0.05
CA ASP A 159 -5.32 -23.74 0.92
C ASP A 159 -4.46 -23.52 2.18
N ASP A 160 -4.40 -24.51 3.07
CA ASP A 160 -3.62 -24.45 4.32
C ASP A 160 -2.09 -24.39 4.10
N THR A 161 -1.61 -24.70 2.89
CA THR A 161 -0.19 -24.93 2.56
C THR A 161 0.32 -24.07 1.39
N SER A 162 -0.57 -23.53 0.56
CA SER A 162 -0.26 -22.99 -0.75
C SER A 162 -1.17 -21.81 -1.08
N ARG A 163 -0.62 -20.81 -1.76
CA ARG A 163 -1.36 -19.67 -2.29
C ARG A 163 -0.89 -19.34 -3.70
N TYR A 164 -1.84 -19.25 -4.62
CA TYR A 164 -1.63 -18.82 -6.00
C TYR A 164 -2.41 -17.54 -6.22
N SER A 165 -1.76 -16.51 -6.73
CA SER A 165 -2.38 -15.21 -6.97
C SER A 165 -2.11 -14.71 -8.38
N LEU A 166 -3.16 -14.26 -9.06
CA LEU A 166 -3.10 -13.63 -10.37
C LEU A 166 -3.60 -12.19 -10.23
N GLY A 167 -2.82 -11.24 -10.72
CA GLY A 167 -3.22 -9.83 -10.78
C GLY A 167 -3.17 -9.28 -12.19
N HIS A 168 -4.13 -8.43 -12.47
CA HIS A 168 -4.25 -7.63 -13.68
C HIS A 168 -4.31 -6.15 -13.33
N ARG A 169 -3.65 -5.32 -14.15
CA ARG A 169 -3.75 -3.86 -14.06
C ARG A 169 -4.18 -3.29 -15.40
N TYR A 170 -5.26 -2.53 -15.37
CA TYR A 170 -5.81 -1.84 -16.53
C TYR A 170 -5.44 -0.35 -16.53
N ARG A 171 -5.03 0.18 -17.69
CA ARG A 171 -4.75 1.60 -17.91
C ARG A 171 -5.08 1.99 -19.36
N LYS A 172 -5.91 3.03 -19.55
CA LYS A 172 -6.43 3.51 -20.86
C LYS A 172 -5.38 4.01 -21.88
N MET A 173 -4.07 3.96 -21.61
CA MET A 173 -3.04 4.55 -22.51
C MET A 173 -1.72 3.77 -22.60
N PHE A 174 -1.61 2.57 -22.03
CA PHE A 174 -0.36 1.81 -22.02
C PHE A 174 -0.63 0.31 -21.96
N PRO A 175 0.38 -0.54 -22.28
CA PRO A 175 0.22 -1.97 -22.28
C PRO A 175 -0.29 -2.48 -20.94
N ILE A 176 -1.26 -3.39 -21.06
CA ILE A 176 -1.79 -4.21 -19.99
C ILE A 176 -0.62 -4.94 -19.32
N ARG A 177 -0.64 -5.02 -17.98
CA ARG A 177 0.34 -5.82 -17.24
C ARG A 177 -0.36 -6.88 -16.41
N TYR A 178 0.14 -8.10 -16.55
CA TYR A 178 -0.23 -9.26 -15.75
C TYR A 178 0.91 -9.62 -14.81
N LYS A 179 0.59 -10.15 -13.64
CA LYS A 179 1.59 -10.73 -12.75
C LYS A 179 1.01 -11.96 -12.05
N VAL A 180 1.72 -13.07 -12.17
CA VAL A 180 1.42 -14.32 -11.48
C VAL A 180 2.36 -14.46 -10.30
N PHE A 181 1.85 -14.93 -9.17
CA PHE A 181 2.63 -15.25 -7.99
C PHE A 181 2.21 -16.63 -7.45
N SER A 182 3.19 -17.46 -7.13
CA SER A 182 2.99 -18.75 -6.49
C SER A 182 3.84 -18.76 -5.22
N ARG A 183 3.25 -19.12 -4.08
CA ARG A 183 3.99 -19.29 -2.82
C ARG A 183 3.43 -20.48 -2.06
N LYS A 184 4.33 -21.40 -1.70
CA LYS A 184 4.08 -22.44 -0.70
C LYS A 184 4.30 -21.83 0.68
N ALA A 185 3.25 -21.74 1.49
CA ALA A 185 3.31 -21.19 2.83
C ALA A 185 3.49 -22.33 3.85
N TYR A 186 4.62 -22.35 4.55
CA TYR A 186 4.70 -23.02 5.84
C TYR A 186 3.94 -22.17 6.86
N ARG A 187 3.03 -22.80 7.62
CA ARG A 187 2.08 -22.23 8.60
C ARG A 187 2.51 -20.86 9.13
N SER A 188 1.71 -19.83 8.85
CA SER A 188 1.72 -18.56 9.57
C SER A 188 0.30 -18.28 10.04
N THR A 189 0.12 -18.31 11.35
CA THR A 189 -1.11 -18.03 12.08
C THR A 189 -1.67 -16.66 11.68
N ARG A 190 -2.94 -16.61 11.25
CA ARG A 190 -3.67 -15.37 11.00
C ARG A 190 -3.80 -14.60 12.33
N ILE A 191 -3.16 -13.45 12.43
CA ILE A 191 -3.59 -12.38 13.32
C ILE A 191 -4.12 -11.28 12.41
N ILE A 192 -5.44 -11.20 12.29
CA ILE A 192 -6.11 -10.05 11.69
C ILE A 192 -6.38 -9.09 12.87
N ARG A 193 -5.75 -7.92 12.85
CA ARG A 193 -6.10 -6.76 13.70
C ARG A 193 -6.96 -5.81 12.90
#